data_AF-A0A2R5EJJ7-F1
#
_entry.id   AF-A0A2R5EJJ7-F1
#
_cell.length_a   1.000
_cell.length_b   1.000
_cell.length_c   1.000
_cell.angle_alpha   90.00
_cell.angle_beta   90.00
_cell.angle_gamma   90.00
#
_symmetry.space_group_name_H-M   'P 1'
#
loop_
_entity.id
_entity.type
_entity.pdbx_description
1 polymer ?
#
loop_
_entity_poly.entity_id
_entity_poly.type
_entity_poly.pdbx_seq_one_letter_code
_entity_poly.pdbx_strand_id
1 'polypeptide(L)'
;MKRPQHGFTLVEAIVAMVVMGIAAALVGMFIRFPIESYFDTERRGRLTDRADTALRRMARDLRLALPNSVRVMTSGGAHYIEFMQTRTGGRYRVDPASYGAGAVKNELDFTSNDKSFQVIGNTPIWVAGDYLVIANLGENSGSDVYMGQNISPISAISAAVAGGEVTFGGATGFRFPVASPGYRFFIVDSRVTYRCDPVTGELRRYWGYGMPPASPSAQAIPPNTATSALLANGVSACTITYDSNVANTRTGVISVSLTLADPQAPAEVVTLFQQVHVSNIP
;
A
#
# COMPACT_ATOMS: atom_id res chain seq x y z
N MET A 1 26.94 -86.04 -2.87
CA MET A 1 26.34 -85.80 -1.55
C MET A 1 25.17 -84.84 -1.73
N LYS A 2 23.92 -85.30 -1.55
CA LYS A 2 22.73 -84.43 -1.57
C LYS A 2 22.49 -83.95 -0.14
N ARG A 3 22.54 -82.64 0.11
CA ARG A 3 22.18 -82.07 1.41
C ARG A 3 20.67 -82.27 1.65
N PRO A 4 20.22 -82.72 2.82
CA PRO A 4 18.80 -82.76 3.14
C PRO A 4 18.26 -81.33 3.18
N GLN A 5 17.21 -81.06 2.38
CA GLN A 5 16.43 -79.84 2.49
C GLN A 5 15.61 -79.92 3.77
N HIS A 6 15.85 -79.00 4.70
CA HIS A 6 15.06 -78.86 5.91
C HIS A 6 13.83 -77.99 5.57
N GLY A 7 12.63 -78.50 5.88
CA GLY A 7 11.38 -77.74 5.74
C GLY A 7 11.22 -76.71 6.87
N PHE A 8 10.48 -75.65 6.60
CA PHE A 8 10.21 -74.56 7.54
C PHE A 8 9.13 -74.96 8.55
N THR A 9 9.27 -74.55 9.82
CA THR A 9 8.24 -74.83 10.84
C THR A 9 7.13 -73.77 10.84
N LEU A 10 5.92 -74.14 11.27
CA LEU A 10 4.79 -73.20 11.39
C LEU A 10 5.14 -72.00 12.31
N VAL A 11 5.88 -72.25 13.38
CA VAL A 11 6.34 -71.21 14.31
C VAL A 11 7.27 -70.23 13.61
N GLU A 12 8.20 -70.73 12.79
CA GLU A 12 9.13 -69.90 12.03
C GLU A 12 8.40 -69.02 11.01
N ALA A 13 7.33 -69.53 10.38
CA ALA A 13 6.47 -68.76 9.46
C ALA A 13 5.70 -67.65 10.17
N ILE A 14 5.15 -67.93 11.35
CA ILE A 14 4.44 -66.93 12.17
C ILE A 14 5.40 -65.83 12.62
N VAL A 15 6.58 -66.18 13.15
CA VAL A 15 7.59 -65.20 13.59
C VAL A 15 8.05 -64.34 12.41
N ALA A 16 8.30 -64.92 11.23
CA ALA A 16 8.68 -64.16 10.04
C ALA A 16 7.61 -63.16 9.60
N MET A 17 6.33 -63.56 9.59
CA MET A 17 5.22 -62.67 9.26
C MET A 17 5.07 -61.52 10.26
N VAL A 18 5.21 -61.79 11.56
CA VAL A 18 5.15 -60.77 12.61
C VAL A 18 6.30 -59.76 12.48
N VAL A 19 7.53 -60.25 12.28
CA VAL A 19 8.71 -59.38 12.11
C VAL A 19 8.61 -58.54 10.85
N MET A 20 8.15 -59.11 9.73
CA MET A 20 7.89 -58.34 8.50
C MET A 20 6.80 -57.28 8.70
N GLY A 21 5.74 -57.59 9.44
CA GLY A 21 4.68 -56.63 9.76
C GLY A 21 5.20 -55.43 10.56
N ILE A 22 5.99 -55.69 11.61
CA ILE A 22 6.62 -54.64 12.43
C ILE A 22 7.60 -53.82 11.58
N ALA A 23 8.45 -54.47 10.78
CA ALA A 23 9.41 -53.79 9.93
C ALA A 23 8.72 -52.90 8.87
N ALA A 24 7.67 -53.40 8.22
CA ALA A 24 6.89 -52.64 7.25
C ALA A 24 6.21 -51.41 7.87
N ALA A 25 5.68 -51.54 9.10
CA ALA A 25 5.09 -50.42 9.83
C ALA A 25 6.13 -49.33 10.16
N LEU A 26 7.33 -49.72 10.62
CA LEU A 26 8.43 -48.79 10.87
C LEU A 26 8.84 -48.05 9.60
N VAL A 27 9.06 -48.78 8.50
CA VAL A 27 9.41 -48.18 7.19
C VAL A 27 8.32 -47.23 6.70
N GLY A 28 7.05 -47.59 6.85
CA GLY A 28 5.91 -46.73 6.50
C GLY A 28 5.92 -45.40 7.26
N MET A 29 6.22 -45.43 8.56
CA MET A 29 6.34 -44.23 9.40
C MET A 29 7.52 -43.34 8.96
N PHE A 30 8.67 -43.95 8.66
CA PHE A 30 9.85 -43.23 8.18
C PHE A 30 9.66 -42.55 6.82
N ILE A 31 8.78 -43.07 5.96
CA ILE A 31 8.46 -42.46 4.66
C ILE A 31 7.44 -41.33 4.82
N ARG A 32 6.46 -41.50 5.73
CA ARG A 32 5.37 -40.55 5.92
C ARG A 32 5.86 -39.21 6.48
N PHE A 33 6.71 -39.22 7.49
CA PHE A 33 7.14 -37.97 8.16
C PHE A 33 7.91 -37.00 7.25
N PRO A 34 8.89 -37.43 6.44
CA PRO A 34 9.56 -36.52 5.50
C PRO A 34 8.61 -35.90 4.48
N ILE A 35 7.60 -36.65 4.03
CA ILE A 35 6.61 -36.16 3.07
C ILE A 35 5.69 -35.10 3.72
N GLU A 36 5.17 -35.38 4.92
CA GLU A 36 4.34 -34.41 5.66
C GLU A 36 5.14 -33.14 5.97
N SER A 37 6.39 -33.28 6.43
CA SER A 37 7.30 -32.17 6.69
C SER A 37 7.58 -31.32 5.45
N TYR A 38 7.74 -31.95 4.28
CA TYR A 38 7.91 -31.24 3.01
C TYR A 38 6.69 -30.37 2.68
N PHE A 39 5.48 -30.93 2.78
CA PHE A 39 4.26 -30.18 2.52
C PHE A 39 4.01 -29.06 3.54
N ASP A 40 4.35 -29.28 4.81
CA ASP A 40 4.25 -28.25 5.84
C ASP A 40 5.22 -27.09 5.57
N THR A 41 6.44 -27.40 5.14
CA THR A 41 7.43 -26.40 4.71
C THR A 41 6.94 -25.62 3.49
N GLU A 42 6.36 -26.29 2.50
CA GLU A 42 5.79 -25.65 1.31
C GLU A 42 4.63 -24.71 1.66
N ARG A 43 3.71 -25.15 2.53
CA ARG A 43 2.58 -24.34 3.01
C ARG A 43 3.06 -23.08 3.71
N ARG A 44 4.02 -23.20 4.65
CA ARG A 44 4.66 -22.08 5.35
C ARG A 44 5.34 -21.11 4.39
N GLY A 45 6.05 -21.64 3.40
CA GLY A 45 6.69 -20.85 2.35
C GLY A 45 5.66 -20.00 1.60
N ARG A 46 4.58 -20.63 1.12
CA ARG A 46 3.50 -19.92 0.39
C ARG A 46 2.81 -18.85 1.23
N LEU A 47 2.54 -19.11 2.51
CA LEU A 47 1.95 -18.11 3.40
C LEU A 47 2.89 -16.92 3.59
N THR A 48 4.19 -17.19 3.81
CA THR A 48 5.22 -16.17 3.99
C THR A 48 5.36 -15.31 2.74
N ASP A 49 5.46 -15.92 1.55
CA ASP A 49 5.61 -15.20 0.28
C ASP A 49 4.39 -14.31 -0.03
N ARG A 50 3.18 -14.79 0.26
CA ARG A 50 1.95 -13.99 0.11
C ARG A 50 1.94 -12.78 1.04
N ALA A 51 2.24 -13.00 2.32
CA ALA A 51 2.28 -11.92 3.30
C ALA A 51 3.36 -10.88 2.94
N ASP A 52 4.58 -11.31 2.61
CA ASP A 52 5.69 -10.42 2.24
C ASP A 52 5.37 -9.64 0.95
N THR A 53 4.83 -10.31 -0.08
CA THR A 53 4.44 -9.64 -1.33
C THR A 53 3.38 -8.57 -1.09
N ALA A 54 2.35 -8.88 -0.28
CA ALA A 54 1.28 -7.94 0.04
C ALA A 54 1.81 -6.74 0.84
N LEU A 55 2.61 -6.98 1.88
CA LEU A 55 3.21 -5.93 2.71
C LEU A 55 4.19 -5.05 1.91
N ARG A 56 5.01 -5.63 1.02
CA ARG A 56 5.90 -4.86 0.14
C ARG A 56 5.12 -4.02 -0.86
N ARG A 57 4.01 -4.52 -1.39
CA ARG A 57 3.13 -3.75 -2.27
C ARG A 57 2.53 -2.56 -1.51
N MET A 58 1.99 -2.79 -0.32
CA MET A 58 1.50 -1.72 0.57
C MET A 58 2.59 -0.68 0.84
N ALA A 59 3.79 -1.12 1.22
CA ALA A 59 4.90 -0.23 1.53
C ALA A 59 5.32 0.64 0.34
N ARG A 60 5.31 0.09 -0.89
CA ARG A 60 5.60 0.88 -2.09
C ARG A 60 4.57 1.95 -2.35
N ASP A 61 3.28 1.66 -2.17
CA ASP A 61 2.23 2.65 -2.40
C ASP A 61 2.24 3.73 -1.31
N LEU A 62 2.44 3.33 -0.05
CA LEU A 62 2.51 4.26 1.08
C LEU A 62 3.68 5.24 1.00
N ARG A 63 4.80 4.85 0.39
CA ARG A 63 5.92 5.76 0.10
C ARG A 63 5.55 6.86 -0.91
N LEU A 64 4.50 6.65 -1.71
CA LEU A 64 3.94 7.62 -2.64
C LEU A 64 2.71 8.32 -2.07
N ALA A 65 2.41 8.17 -0.78
CA ALA A 65 1.35 8.93 -0.14
C ALA A 65 1.67 10.43 -0.14
N LEU A 66 0.67 11.25 -0.46
CA LEU A 66 0.76 12.70 -0.30
C LEU A 66 1.03 13.02 1.18
N PRO A 67 1.93 13.97 1.48
CA PRO A 67 2.20 14.41 2.84
C PRO A 67 0.95 14.71 3.63
N ASN A 68 0.86 14.24 4.88
CA ASN A 68 -0.29 14.44 5.77
C ASN A 68 -1.64 13.92 5.23
N SER A 69 -1.64 13.01 4.24
CA SER A 69 -2.88 12.42 3.71
C SER A 69 -3.20 11.03 4.26
N VAL A 70 -2.26 10.38 4.96
CA VAL A 70 -2.49 9.04 5.51
C VAL A 70 -3.50 9.11 6.65
N ARG A 71 -4.53 8.28 6.59
CA ARG A 71 -5.52 8.08 7.65
C ARG A 71 -5.78 6.60 7.87
N VAL A 72 -6.00 6.22 9.13
CA VAL A 72 -6.31 4.84 9.52
C VAL A 72 -7.63 4.78 10.26
N MET A 73 -8.38 3.70 10.08
CA MET A 73 -9.68 3.49 10.72
C MET A 73 -9.92 2.01 10.94
N THR A 74 -10.72 1.69 11.96
CA THR A 74 -11.26 0.34 12.17
C THR A 74 -12.77 0.40 12.12
N SER A 75 -13.41 -0.45 11.31
CA SER A 75 -14.87 -0.53 11.21
C SER A 75 -15.30 -1.95 10.85
N GLY A 76 -16.33 -2.46 11.54
CA GLY A 76 -16.86 -3.81 11.29
C GLY A 76 -15.84 -4.95 11.46
N GLY A 77 -14.82 -4.77 12.31
CA GLY A 77 -13.74 -5.74 12.50
C GLY A 77 -12.64 -5.71 11.43
N ALA A 78 -12.75 -4.83 10.42
CA ALA A 78 -11.72 -4.61 9.42
C ALA A 78 -10.91 -3.34 9.71
N HIS A 79 -9.64 -3.35 9.32
CA HIS A 79 -8.71 -2.23 9.43
C HIS A 79 -8.47 -1.61 8.06
N TYR A 80 -8.45 -0.28 8.02
CA TYR A 80 -8.36 0.50 6.81
C TYR A 80 -7.16 1.43 6.87
N ILE A 81 -6.44 1.54 5.75
CA ILE A 81 -5.50 2.63 5.48
C ILE A 81 -5.98 3.35 4.24
N GLU A 82 -6.17 4.66 4.32
CA GLU A 82 -6.45 5.49 3.15
C GLU A 82 -5.39 6.60 3.02
N PHE A 83 -5.04 6.92 1.79
CA PHE A 83 -4.17 8.05 1.46
C PHE A 83 -4.45 8.53 0.04
N MET A 84 -3.95 9.74 -0.26
CA MET A 84 -3.90 10.26 -1.63
C MET A 84 -2.61 9.79 -2.28
N GLN A 85 -2.70 9.09 -3.41
CA GLN A 85 -1.52 8.64 -4.13
C GLN A 85 -0.96 9.77 -4.99
N THR A 86 0.32 10.09 -4.79
CA THR A 86 1.06 11.02 -5.63
C THR A 86 1.53 10.31 -6.90
N ARG A 87 1.30 10.93 -8.05
CA ARG A 87 1.90 10.54 -9.33
C ARG A 87 3.30 11.13 -9.46
N THR A 88 3.40 12.43 -9.17
CA THR A 88 4.65 13.19 -9.27
C THR A 88 4.53 14.48 -8.45
N GLY A 89 5.55 15.32 -8.49
CA GLY A 89 5.57 16.62 -7.86
C GLY A 89 6.78 17.41 -8.32
N GLY A 90 6.88 18.65 -7.88
CA GLY A 90 7.97 19.52 -8.25
C GLY A 90 8.02 20.74 -7.36
N ARG A 91 8.78 21.75 -7.81
CA ARG A 91 8.79 23.06 -7.18
C ARG A 91 8.20 24.11 -8.10
N TYR A 92 7.35 24.97 -7.57
CA TYR A 92 6.89 26.15 -8.29
C TYR A 92 7.90 27.28 -8.13
N ARG A 93 7.93 28.19 -9.09
CA ARG A 93 8.80 29.37 -9.07
C ARG A 93 8.22 30.46 -8.16
N VAL A 94 9.10 31.16 -7.46
CA VAL A 94 8.77 32.26 -6.52
C VAL A 94 9.60 33.53 -6.71
N ASP A 95 10.45 33.57 -7.74
CA ASP A 95 11.28 34.75 -8.02
C ASP A 95 11.18 35.19 -9.49
N PRO A 96 10.52 36.33 -9.76
CA PRO A 96 10.46 37.01 -11.05
C PRO A 96 11.83 37.49 -11.59
N ALA A 97 12.88 37.59 -10.79
CA ALA A 97 14.18 38.13 -11.20
C ALA A 97 15.14 37.10 -11.82
N SER A 98 14.94 35.81 -11.55
CA SER A 98 15.78 34.71 -12.06
C SER A 98 15.50 34.32 -13.52
N TYR A 99 14.68 35.09 -14.23
CA TYR A 99 14.33 34.85 -15.63
C TYR A 99 15.46 35.33 -16.54
N GLY A 100 15.99 34.44 -17.39
CA GLY A 100 16.74 34.90 -18.56
C GLY A 100 15.91 35.92 -19.34
N ALA A 101 16.57 36.94 -19.90
CA ALA A 101 15.87 38.06 -20.55
C ALA A 101 14.82 37.56 -21.57
N GLY A 102 13.56 38.01 -21.42
CA GLY A 102 12.46 37.72 -22.35
C GLY A 102 11.49 36.60 -21.97
N ALA A 103 11.68 35.91 -20.83
CA ALA A 103 10.76 34.86 -20.41
C ALA A 103 9.51 35.40 -19.67
N VAL A 104 8.34 34.85 -19.99
CA VAL A 104 7.05 35.16 -19.33
C VAL A 104 7.18 34.81 -17.84
N LYS A 105 6.85 35.75 -16.95
CA LYS A 105 6.99 35.56 -15.50
C LYS A 105 5.65 35.13 -14.91
N ASN A 106 5.57 33.89 -14.43
CA ASN A 106 4.33 33.34 -13.89
C ASN A 106 4.59 32.61 -12.57
N GLU A 107 4.54 33.39 -11.49
CA GLU A 107 4.60 32.92 -10.11
C GLU A 107 3.18 32.62 -9.62
N LEU A 108 3.06 31.62 -8.74
CA LEU A 108 1.78 31.26 -8.14
C LEU A 108 1.31 32.33 -7.15
N ASP A 109 0.12 32.90 -7.39
CA ASP A 109 -0.52 33.84 -6.48
C ASP A 109 -1.36 33.14 -5.41
N PHE A 110 -1.13 33.51 -4.14
CA PHE A 110 -1.87 33.01 -2.97
C PHE A 110 -2.90 34.02 -2.44
N THR A 111 -2.95 35.23 -2.99
CA THR A 111 -3.83 36.31 -2.55
C THR A 111 -5.13 36.37 -3.35
N SER A 112 -5.08 36.01 -4.63
CA SER A 112 -6.23 35.96 -5.54
C SER A 112 -6.37 34.61 -6.24
N ASN A 113 -7.44 34.42 -7.02
CA ASN A 113 -7.59 33.21 -7.82
C ASN A 113 -6.57 33.21 -8.95
N ASP A 114 -5.71 32.22 -8.95
CA ASP A 114 -4.74 32.00 -10.01
C ASP A 114 -5.18 30.83 -10.90
N LYS A 115 -4.61 30.74 -12.09
CA LYS A 115 -4.89 29.72 -13.10
C LYS A 115 -3.66 28.95 -13.52
N SER A 116 -2.47 29.46 -13.24
CA SER A 116 -1.26 28.82 -13.73
C SER A 116 -0.02 29.27 -12.98
N PHE A 117 0.99 28.42 -12.91
CA PHE A 117 2.32 28.82 -12.47
C PHE A 117 3.39 28.04 -13.22
N GLN A 118 4.61 28.57 -13.21
CA GLN A 118 5.77 27.88 -13.76
C GLN A 118 6.49 26.99 -12.75
N VAL A 119 6.99 25.87 -13.25
CA VAL A 119 7.72 24.89 -12.44
C VAL A 119 9.23 25.00 -12.65
N ILE A 120 10.00 24.63 -11.64
CA ILE A 120 11.46 24.54 -11.69
C ILE A 120 11.84 23.11 -12.07
N GLY A 121 12.64 22.99 -13.13
CA GLY A 121 13.20 21.72 -13.59
C GLY A 121 12.41 21.12 -14.75
N ASN A 122 12.23 19.80 -14.74
CA ASN A 122 11.52 19.09 -15.80
C ASN A 122 10.00 19.26 -15.66
N THR A 123 9.32 19.29 -16.80
CA THR A 123 7.86 19.29 -16.84
C THR A 123 7.33 17.99 -16.20
N PRO A 124 6.42 18.08 -15.21
CA PRO A 124 5.89 16.90 -14.54
C PRO A 124 4.99 16.08 -15.47
N ILE A 125 4.97 14.77 -15.26
CA ILE A 125 4.08 13.84 -15.98
C ILE A 125 2.69 13.90 -15.34
N TRP A 126 1.65 14.05 -16.15
CA TRP A 126 0.26 14.06 -15.70
C TRP A 126 -0.65 13.29 -16.65
N VAL A 127 -1.82 12.93 -16.15
CA VAL A 127 -2.92 12.29 -16.90
C VAL A 127 -4.20 13.08 -16.65
N ALA A 128 -5.06 13.19 -17.66
CA ALA A 128 -6.37 13.81 -17.51
C ALA A 128 -7.15 13.17 -16.33
N GLY A 129 -7.62 14.01 -15.40
CA GLY A 129 -8.24 13.57 -14.15
C GLY A 129 -7.33 13.66 -12.92
N ASP A 130 -6.02 13.91 -13.09
CA ASP A 130 -5.12 14.21 -11.99
C ASP A 130 -5.42 15.60 -11.38
N TYR A 131 -5.06 15.75 -10.11
CA TYR A 131 -5.24 16.99 -9.36
C TYR A 131 -3.92 17.55 -8.88
N LEU A 132 -3.87 18.86 -8.77
CA LEU A 132 -2.77 19.63 -8.19
C LEU A 132 -3.06 19.86 -6.71
N VAL A 133 -2.09 19.56 -5.85
CA VAL A 133 -2.14 19.81 -4.42
C VAL A 133 -0.93 20.63 -4.00
N ILE A 134 -1.17 21.67 -3.18
CA ILE A 134 -0.12 22.51 -2.61
C ILE A 134 -0.31 22.58 -1.11
N ALA A 135 0.80 22.49 -0.36
CA ALA A 135 0.83 22.70 1.08
C ALA A 135 -0.19 21.86 1.87
N ASN A 136 -0.25 20.52 1.69
CA ASN A 136 -1.16 19.69 2.50
C ASN A 136 -0.66 19.57 3.94
N LEU A 137 -1.28 20.33 4.83
CA LEU A 137 -0.90 20.41 6.24
C LEU A 137 -1.70 19.42 7.12
N GLY A 138 -2.73 18.78 6.55
CA GLY A 138 -3.55 17.79 7.23
C GLY A 138 -4.75 18.39 7.97
N GLU A 139 -5.35 17.58 8.84
CA GLU A 139 -6.62 17.91 9.51
C GLU A 139 -6.55 19.22 10.32
N ASN A 140 -7.64 20.00 10.31
CA ASN A 140 -7.80 21.25 11.08
C ASN A 140 -6.77 22.36 10.79
N SER A 141 -6.05 22.27 9.67
CA SER A 141 -5.02 23.24 9.28
C SER A 141 -5.52 24.38 8.39
N GLY A 142 -6.72 24.26 7.81
CA GLY A 142 -7.20 25.13 6.74
C GLY A 142 -6.57 24.84 5.37
N SER A 143 -5.72 23.81 5.27
CA SER A 143 -5.09 23.30 4.05
C SER A 143 -5.10 21.77 4.05
N ASP A 144 -6.31 21.22 4.08
CA ASP A 144 -6.56 19.78 4.05
C ASP A 144 -7.12 19.32 2.70
N VAL A 145 -6.40 18.37 2.09
CA VAL A 145 -6.78 17.73 0.84
C VAL A 145 -8.16 17.10 0.94
N TYR A 146 -8.48 16.44 2.06
CA TYR A 146 -9.77 15.76 2.25
C TYR A 146 -10.95 16.72 2.36
N MET A 147 -10.68 18.01 2.62
CA MET A 147 -11.67 19.08 2.67
C MET A 147 -11.77 19.87 1.36
N GLY A 148 -10.98 19.54 0.34
CA GLY A 148 -10.98 20.27 -0.92
C GLY A 148 -10.32 21.65 -0.85
N GLN A 149 -9.63 21.98 0.25
CA GLN A 149 -9.15 23.35 0.53
C GLN A 149 -7.91 23.72 -0.26
N ASN A 150 -7.09 22.74 -0.60
CA ASN A 150 -5.78 22.94 -1.22
C ASN A 150 -5.55 22.00 -2.40
N ILE A 151 -6.64 21.57 -3.05
CA ILE A 151 -6.62 20.72 -4.23
C ILE A 151 -7.41 21.35 -5.37
N SER A 152 -6.88 21.27 -6.60
CA SER A 152 -7.52 21.82 -7.79
C SER A 152 -7.31 20.88 -8.98
N PRO A 153 -8.31 20.67 -9.87
CA PRO A 153 -8.12 19.85 -11.05
C PRO A 153 -7.10 20.49 -12.01
N ILE A 154 -6.20 19.66 -12.56
CA ILE A 154 -5.25 20.11 -13.58
C ILE A 154 -5.97 20.20 -14.92
N SER A 155 -5.85 21.36 -15.57
CA SER A 155 -6.43 21.60 -16.89
C SER A 155 -5.44 21.29 -18.01
N ALA A 156 -4.16 21.63 -17.83
CA ALA A 156 -3.09 21.34 -18.77
C ALA A 156 -1.73 21.45 -18.09
N ILE A 157 -0.72 20.78 -18.66
CA ILE A 157 0.70 21.05 -18.35
C ILE A 157 1.43 21.24 -19.68
N SER A 158 2.00 22.43 -19.88
CA SER A 158 2.70 22.81 -21.10
C SER A 158 4.21 22.72 -20.91
N ALA A 159 4.90 22.06 -21.85
CA ALA A 159 6.36 22.06 -21.95
C ALA A 159 6.90 23.17 -22.88
N ALA A 160 6.02 24.00 -23.46
CA ALA A 160 6.41 25.07 -24.37
C ALA A 160 7.14 26.23 -23.67
N VAL A 161 7.03 26.31 -22.34
CA VAL A 161 7.71 27.28 -21.49
C VAL A 161 8.93 26.63 -20.85
N ALA A 162 10.07 27.32 -20.81
CA ALA A 162 11.28 26.80 -20.17
C ALA A 162 11.02 26.49 -18.68
N GLY A 163 11.11 25.21 -18.31
CA GLY A 163 10.75 24.70 -16.99
C GLY A 163 9.37 24.05 -16.96
N GLY A 164 8.45 24.44 -17.83
CA GLY A 164 7.06 23.96 -17.87
C GLY A 164 6.09 24.83 -17.08
N GLU A 165 4.84 24.82 -17.49
CA GLU A 165 3.75 25.56 -16.86
C GLU A 165 2.58 24.64 -16.55
N VAL A 166 2.09 24.72 -15.31
CA VAL A 166 0.93 23.96 -14.84
C VAL A 166 -0.27 24.89 -14.84
N THR A 167 -1.35 24.50 -15.53
CA THR A 167 -2.63 25.23 -15.57
C THR A 167 -3.68 24.45 -14.78
N PHE A 168 -4.44 25.14 -13.92
CA PHE A 168 -5.40 24.55 -12.97
C PHE A 168 -6.60 25.49 -12.75
N GLY A 169 -7.60 25.03 -12.00
CA GLY A 169 -8.72 25.88 -11.55
C GLY A 169 -9.73 26.28 -12.64
N GLY A 170 -9.56 25.80 -13.88
CA GLY A 170 -10.50 26.02 -14.98
C GLY A 170 -10.76 27.51 -15.28
N ALA A 171 -12.01 27.86 -15.61
CA ALA A 171 -12.38 29.21 -16.01
C ALA A 171 -12.30 30.24 -14.87
N THR A 172 -12.54 29.82 -13.63
CA THR A 172 -12.61 30.70 -12.44
C THR A 172 -11.28 30.85 -11.72
N GLY A 173 -10.31 29.97 -12.00
CA GLY A 173 -9.10 29.84 -11.22
C GLY A 173 -9.36 29.24 -9.84
N PHE A 174 -8.28 29.08 -9.07
CA PHE A 174 -8.30 28.56 -7.72
C PHE A 174 -7.27 29.31 -6.86
N ARG A 175 -7.65 29.63 -5.61
CA ARG A 175 -6.73 30.24 -4.65
C ARG A 175 -6.32 29.20 -3.62
N PHE A 176 -5.05 28.81 -3.63
CA PHE A 176 -4.49 27.99 -2.56
C PHE A 176 -4.40 28.80 -1.26
N PRO A 177 -4.71 28.19 -0.09
CA PRO A 177 -4.80 28.92 1.17
C PRO A 177 -3.43 29.38 1.70
N VAL A 178 -2.37 28.63 1.40
CA VAL A 178 -1.03 28.88 1.92
C VAL A 178 0.04 28.34 0.97
N ALA A 179 1.19 29.01 0.95
CA ALA A 179 2.38 28.58 0.24
C ALA A 179 3.04 27.36 0.91
N SER A 180 3.59 26.45 0.11
CA SER A 180 4.42 25.36 0.64
C SER A 180 5.75 25.95 1.15
N PRO A 181 6.20 25.63 2.39
CA PRO A 181 7.46 26.13 2.93
C PRO A 181 8.70 25.78 2.07
N GLY A 182 8.62 24.72 1.27
CA GLY A 182 9.67 24.31 0.34
C GLY A 182 9.35 24.62 -1.13
N TYR A 183 8.34 25.45 -1.38
CA TYR A 183 7.80 25.78 -2.69
C TYR A 183 7.42 24.56 -3.51
N ARG A 184 6.90 23.51 -2.85
CA ARG A 184 6.54 22.25 -3.48
C ARG A 184 5.09 22.24 -3.94
N PHE A 185 4.85 21.49 -5.01
CA PHE A 185 3.53 21.05 -5.41
C PHE A 185 3.56 19.55 -5.67
N PHE A 186 2.40 18.91 -5.55
CA PHE A 186 2.20 17.49 -5.83
C PHE A 186 1.08 17.32 -6.86
N ILE A 187 1.24 16.34 -7.73
CA ILE A 187 0.20 15.87 -8.63
C ILE A 187 -0.30 14.54 -8.06
N VAL A 188 -1.59 14.47 -7.74
CA VAL A 188 -2.23 13.28 -7.20
C VAL A 188 -3.16 12.66 -8.23
N ASP A 189 -3.13 11.33 -8.32
CA ASP A 189 -3.96 10.60 -9.29
C ASP A 189 -5.34 10.25 -8.72
N SER A 190 -5.37 9.69 -7.51
CA SER A 190 -6.55 9.05 -6.96
C SER A 190 -6.37 8.75 -5.47
N ARG A 191 -7.48 8.39 -4.83
CA ARG A 191 -7.49 7.81 -3.49
C ARG A 191 -7.18 6.33 -3.56
N VAL A 192 -6.40 5.86 -2.60
CA VAL A 192 -6.11 4.44 -2.40
C VAL A 192 -6.53 4.04 -1.00
N THR A 193 -7.33 2.98 -0.90
CA THR A 193 -7.67 2.37 0.39
C THR A 193 -7.21 0.92 0.41
N TYR A 194 -6.52 0.52 1.47
CA TYR A 194 -6.29 -0.86 1.83
C TYR A 194 -7.31 -1.27 2.89
N ARG A 195 -8.00 -2.39 2.67
CA ARG A 195 -8.90 -3.02 3.63
C ARG A 195 -8.31 -4.35 4.04
N CYS A 196 -7.96 -4.47 5.31
CA CYS A 196 -7.47 -5.68 5.94
C CYS A 196 -8.59 -6.23 6.83
N ASP A 197 -9.21 -7.33 6.41
CA ASP A 197 -10.43 -7.82 7.04
C ASP A 197 -10.27 -9.29 7.47
N PRO A 198 -10.05 -9.53 8.79
CA PRO A 198 -9.99 -10.88 9.34
C PRO A 198 -11.34 -11.65 9.34
N VAL A 199 -12.47 -10.96 9.21
CA VAL A 199 -13.81 -11.57 9.17
C VAL A 199 -14.04 -12.24 7.82
N THR A 200 -13.69 -11.56 6.74
CA THR A 200 -13.75 -12.09 5.37
C THR A 200 -12.49 -12.90 5.00
N GLY A 201 -11.41 -12.73 5.76
CA GLY A 201 -10.13 -13.37 5.51
C GLY A 201 -9.34 -12.75 4.35
N GLU A 202 -9.57 -11.49 4.02
CA GLU A 202 -9.03 -10.84 2.82
C GLU A 202 -8.29 -9.54 3.13
N LEU A 203 -7.18 -9.35 2.42
CA LEU A 203 -6.49 -8.06 2.29
C LEU A 203 -6.68 -7.57 0.85
N ARG A 204 -7.41 -6.46 0.69
CA ARG A 204 -7.74 -5.87 -0.62
C ARG A 204 -7.24 -4.44 -0.73
N ARG A 205 -6.81 -4.09 -1.95
CA ARG A 205 -6.51 -2.71 -2.36
C ARG A 205 -7.67 -2.18 -3.20
N TYR A 206 -8.08 -0.94 -2.96
CA TYR A 206 -9.10 -0.21 -3.70
C TYR A 206 -8.50 1.07 -4.26
N TRP A 207 -8.87 1.44 -5.49
CA TRP A 207 -8.41 2.66 -6.17
C TRP A 207 -9.38 3.10 -7.26
N GLY A 208 -9.09 4.22 -7.92
CA GLY A 208 -9.86 4.69 -9.08
C GLY A 208 -11.26 5.19 -8.73
N TYR A 209 -11.50 5.51 -7.47
CA TYR A 209 -12.69 6.24 -7.04
C TYR A 209 -12.33 7.71 -6.82
N GLY A 210 -13.26 8.57 -7.22
CA GLY A 210 -13.10 10.01 -7.12
C GLY A 210 -12.98 10.46 -5.67
N MET A 211 -12.58 11.72 -5.52
CA MET A 211 -12.56 12.39 -4.23
C MET A 211 -14.02 12.54 -3.76
N PRO A 212 -14.50 11.84 -2.69
CA PRO A 212 -15.80 12.16 -2.11
C PRO A 212 -15.86 13.66 -1.75
N PRO A 213 -17.07 14.25 -1.69
CA PRO A 213 -17.25 15.61 -1.20
C PRO A 213 -16.52 15.75 0.14
N ALA A 214 -15.94 16.93 0.38
CA ALA A 214 -15.17 17.29 1.56
C ALA A 214 -15.66 16.54 2.82
N SER A 215 -14.93 15.50 3.24
CA SER A 215 -15.34 14.64 4.35
C SER A 215 -14.20 14.58 5.37
N PRO A 216 -14.42 15.09 6.59
CA PRO A 216 -13.41 15.07 7.65
C PRO A 216 -12.99 13.66 8.03
N SER A 217 -13.93 12.71 7.98
CA SER A 217 -13.70 11.37 8.48
C SER A 217 -13.01 10.47 7.46
N ALA A 218 -12.16 9.57 7.97
CA ALA A 218 -11.68 8.42 7.22
C ALA A 218 -12.86 7.62 6.64
N GLN A 219 -12.77 7.22 5.38
CA GLN A 219 -13.84 6.47 4.75
C GLN A 219 -13.82 5.04 5.29
N ALA A 220 -14.91 4.65 5.95
CA ALA A 220 -15.01 3.32 6.57
C ALA A 220 -15.08 2.19 5.55
N ILE A 221 -15.67 2.43 4.37
CA ILE A 221 -15.88 1.41 3.32
C ILE A 221 -15.67 2.09 1.96
N PRO A 222 -14.74 1.59 1.12
CA PRO A 222 -14.55 2.09 -0.24
C PRO A 222 -15.88 2.06 -1.04
N PRO A 223 -16.14 3.05 -1.90
CA PRO A 223 -17.40 3.10 -2.64
C PRO A 223 -17.46 1.96 -3.67
N ASN A 224 -18.66 1.51 -4.04
CA ASN A 224 -18.87 0.42 -5.00
C ASN A 224 -18.30 0.72 -6.41
N THR A 225 -18.00 1.97 -6.71
CA THR A 225 -17.35 2.42 -7.95
C THR A 225 -15.83 2.23 -7.96
N ALA A 226 -15.23 1.89 -6.82
CA ALA A 226 -13.80 1.64 -6.72
C ALA A 226 -13.40 0.38 -7.48
N THR A 227 -12.29 0.46 -8.22
CA THR A 227 -11.59 -0.73 -8.70
C THR A 227 -10.91 -1.41 -7.52
N SER A 228 -10.86 -2.75 -7.50
CA SER A 228 -10.22 -3.48 -6.40
C SER A 228 -9.38 -4.66 -6.87
N ALA A 229 -8.41 -5.04 -6.05
CA ALA A 229 -7.58 -6.24 -6.22
C ALA A 229 -7.34 -6.92 -4.88
N LEU A 230 -7.40 -8.25 -4.88
CA LEU A 230 -7.03 -9.09 -3.75
C LEU A 230 -5.50 -9.20 -3.70
N LEU A 231 -4.92 -8.93 -2.52
CA LEU A 231 -3.48 -9.02 -2.29
C LEU A 231 -3.10 -10.25 -1.49
N ALA A 232 -3.91 -10.59 -0.49
CA ALA A 232 -3.76 -11.81 0.28
C ALA A 232 -5.12 -12.33 0.72
N ASN A 233 -5.22 -13.64 0.87
CA ASN A 233 -6.34 -14.35 1.48
C ASN A 233 -5.87 -15.13 2.71
N GLY A 234 -6.82 -15.61 3.51
CA GLY A 234 -6.53 -16.30 4.76
C GLY A 234 -6.09 -15.34 5.88
N VAL A 235 -6.48 -14.07 5.83
CA VAL A 235 -6.16 -13.11 6.90
C VAL A 235 -6.87 -13.54 8.19
N SER A 236 -6.12 -13.95 9.21
CA SER A 236 -6.68 -14.39 10.49
C SER A 236 -6.56 -13.31 11.57
N ALA A 237 -5.57 -12.44 11.46
CA ALA A 237 -5.44 -11.25 12.29
C ALA A 237 -4.75 -10.13 11.50
N CYS A 238 -5.10 -8.90 11.84
CA CYS A 238 -4.49 -7.73 11.24
C CYS A 238 -4.44 -6.60 12.25
N THR A 239 -3.36 -5.83 12.26
CA THR A 239 -3.27 -4.64 13.10
C THR A 239 -2.54 -3.57 12.33
N ILE A 240 -3.11 -2.37 12.33
CA ILE A 240 -2.61 -1.21 11.61
C ILE A 240 -2.56 -0.05 12.58
N THR A 241 -1.39 0.56 12.71
CA THR A 241 -1.20 1.80 13.47
C THR A 241 -0.53 2.84 12.60
N TYR A 242 -0.92 4.09 12.79
CA TYR A 242 -0.27 5.24 12.17
C TYR A 242 0.12 6.23 13.25
N ASP A 243 1.42 6.49 13.35
CA ASP A 243 1.97 7.55 14.17
C ASP A 243 2.37 8.70 13.26
N SER A 244 1.57 9.76 13.27
CA SER A 244 1.82 11.00 12.52
C SER A 244 2.79 11.95 13.22
N ASN A 245 3.13 11.68 14.49
CA ASN A 245 3.87 12.56 15.39
C ASN A 245 5.10 11.87 15.98
N VAL A 246 5.80 11.10 15.15
CA VAL A 246 7.19 10.74 15.42
C VAL A 246 7.94 12.05 15.69
N ALA A 247 8.95 12.06 16.58
CA ALA A 247 9.63 13.25 17.15
C ALA A 247 10.03 14.41 16.18
N ASN A 248 9.90 14.20 14.87
CA ASN A 248 9.94 15.16 13.79
C ASN A 248 8.60 15.12 13.00
N THR A 249 7.80 16.19 13.03
CA THR A 249 6.50 16.33 12.32
C THR A 249 6.58 16.20 10.79
N ARG A 250 7.79 16.04 10.25
CA ARG A 250 8.10 15.85 8.83
C ARG A 250 8.04 14.39 8.37
N THR A 251 7.86 13.45 9.29
CA THR A 251 7.77 12.02 8.98
C THR A 251 6.66 11.37 9.78
N GLY A 252 5.92 10.46 9.16
CA GLY A 252 5.00 9.55 9.84
C GLY A 252 5.48 8.10 9.73
N VAL A 253 5.04 7.24 10.63
CA VAL A 253 5.31 5.79 10.58
C VAL A 253 4.01 5.02 10.60
N ILE A 254 3.83 4.16 9.60
CA ILE A 254 2.74 3.20 9.55
C ILE A 254 3.33 1.84 9.91
N SER A 255 2.75 1.18 10.92
CA SER A 255 3.09 -0.19 11.27
C SER A 255 1.94 -1.12 10.90
N VAL A 256 2.24 -2.17 10.15
CA VAL A 256 1.28 -3.18 9.72
C VAL A 256 1.76 -4.54 10.23
N SER A 257 0.93 -5.20 11.04
CA SER A 257 1.08 -6.60 11.40
C SER A 257 0.00 -7.40 10.67
N LEU A 258 0.42 -8.38 9.88
CA LEU A 258 -0.45 -9.23 9.08
C LEU A 258 -0.24 -10.70 9.45
N THR A 259 -1.29 -11.36 9.91
CA THR A 259 -1.29 -12.80 10.17
C THR A 259 -2.13 -13.50 9.11
N LEU A 260 -1.51 -14.44 8.41
CA LEU A 260 -2.19 -15.33 7.46
C LEU A 260 -2.27 -16.74 8.04
N ALA A 261 -3.41 -17.38 7.87
CA ALA A 261 -3.66 -18.80 8.15
C ALA A 261 -3.97 -19.53 6.84
N ASP A 262 -3.55 -20.79 6.72
CA ASP A 262 -3.96 -21.62 5.58
C ASP A 262 -5.46 -21.96 5.70
N PRO A 263 -6.31 -21.63 4.71
CA PRO A 263 -7.73 -21.98 4.73
C PRO A 263 -8.01 -23.49 4.87
N GLN A 264 -7.07 -24.33 4.43
CA GLN A 264 -7.17 -25.79 4.49
C GLN A 264 -6.52 -26.38 5.76
N ALA A 265 -5.67 -25.61 6.44
CA ALA A 265 -4.98 -26.01 7.66
C ALA A 265 -4.90 -24.83 8.64
N PRO A 266 -5.97 -24.51 9.40
CA PRO A 266 -6.06 -23.29 10.20
C PRO A 266 -5.03 -23.17 11.33
N ALA A 267 -4.41 -24.29 11.72
CA ALA A 267 -3.31 -24.31 12.69
C ALA A 267 -1.99 -23.78 12.12
N GLU A 268 -1.86 -23.74 10.79
CA GLU A 268 -0.68 -23.26 10.08
C GLU A 268 -0.79 -21.75 9.85
N VAL A 269 -0.01 -20.98 10.61
CA VAL A 269 -0.11 -19.52 10.68
C VAL A 269 1.26 -18.86 10.54
N VAL A 270 1.28 -17.73 9.83
CA VAL A 270 2.46 -16.88 9.68
C VAL A 270 2.08 -15.44 10.00
N THR A 271 2.84 -14.79 10.87
CA THR A 271 2.70 -13.36 11.17
C THR A 271 3.92 -12.62 10.65
N LEU A 272 3.70 -11.61 9.81
CA LEU A 272 4.73 -10.69 9.38
C LEU A 272 4.42 -9.27 9.85
N PHE A 273 5.48 -8.53 10.13
CA PHE A 273 5.44 -7.15 10.56
C PHE A 273 6.21 -6.26 9.59
N GLN A 274 5.63 -5.14 9.19
CA GLN A 274 6.23 -4.16 8.30
C GLN A 274 6.03 -2.75 8.85
N GLN A 275 7.11 -1.98 8.91
CA GLN A 275 7.08 -0.54 9.13
C GLN A 275 7.36 0.20 7.84
N VAL A 276 6.64 1.30 7.63
CA VAL A 276 6.76 2.17 6.47
C VAL A 276 6.84 3.61 6.94
N HIS A 277 7.95 4.28 6.62
CA HIS A 277 8.07 5.71 6.79
C HIS A 277 7.37 6.44 5.64
N VAL A 278 6.53 7.42 5.98
CA VAL A 278 5.87 8.33 5.05
C VAL A 278 6.39 9.74 5.25
N SER A 279 6.54 10.51 4.17
CA SER A 279 6.98 11.90 4.25
C SER A 279 5.78 12.79 4.56
N ASN A 280 5.88 13.58 5.63
CA ASN A 280 4.92 14.63 5.99
C ASN A 280 5.53 16.02 5.70
N ILE A 281 6.29 16.13 4.61
CA ILE A 281 6.89 17.40 4.14
C ILE A 281 6.07 17.92 2.96
N PRO A 282 5.16 18.87 3.18
CA PRO A 282 4.36 19.48 2.14
C PRO A 282 5.13 20.45 1.23
#